data_AF-A0A937RCH4-F1
#
_entry.id   AF-A0A937RCH4-F1
#
_cell.length_a   1.000
_cell.length_b   1.000
_cell.length_c   1.000
_cell.angle_alpha   90.00
_cell.angle_beta   90.00
_cell.angle_gamma   90.00
#
_symmetry.space_group_name_H-M   'P 1'
#
loop_
_entity.id
_entity.type
_entity.pdbx_description
1 polymer ?
#
loop_
_entity_poly.entity_id
_entity_poly.type
_entity_poly.pdbx_seq_one_letter_code
_entity_poly.pdbx_strand_id
1 'polypeptide(L)'
;MRISEALLLVTVVAIGTVVFLDQRAMNRHRLTQMLRKELLLRQQVEAMRQRELALEHERWALTNDPYYVERMVREELGWKPIHDPTLALAVAITYPPAIPSAAEGAFDMAPVPPTRSPEEDAQLMLSLLGYESASHFQRKMMSRHVTGKVDGQTVARASGLIALLQRVGCGSVKEFQARHGVAVDGILGRRTEQRLRDKANEYPRRRRPENGPALARDDDGTPARRPGG
;
A
#
# COMPACT_ATOMS: atom_id res chain seq x y z
N MET A 1 -57.54 -3.62 43.08
CA MET A 1 -57.05 -3.28 41.73
C MET A 1 -58.18 -2.56 41.00
N ARG A 2 -57.96 -1.32 40.58
CA ARG A 2 -58.99 -0.53 39.87
C ARG A 2 -58.94 -0.86 38.38
N ILE A 3 -60.08 -0.80 37.68
CA ILE A 3 -60.18 -1.10 36.23
C ILE A 3 -59.17 -0.26 35.40
N SER A 4 -58.87 0.96 35.84
CA SER A 4 -57.87 1.83 35.23
C SER A 4 -56.43 1.28 35.29
N GLU A 5 -56.07 0.56 36.36
CA GLU A 5 -54.73 -0.04 36.50
C GLU A 5 -54.58 -1.25 35.56
N ALA A 6 -55.65 -2.03 35.40
CA ALA A 6 -55.66 -3.16 34.46
C ALA A 6 -55.49 -2.68 33.01
N LEU A 7 -56.20 -1.61 32.62
CA LEU A 7 -56.06 -1.03 31.28
C LEU A 7 -54.65 -0.51 31.00
N LEU A 8 -54.04 0.18 31.97
CA LEU A 8 -52.65 0.66 31.82
C LEU A 8 -51.66 -0.49 31.62
N LEU A 9 -51.78 -1.57 32.40
CA LEU A 9 -50.92 -2.74 32.24
C LEU A 9 -51.05 -3.38 30.86
N VAL A 10 -52.28 -3.52 30.34
CA VAL A 10 -52.49 -4.06 28.99
C VAL A 10 -51.84 -3.17 27.94
N THR A 11 -51.98 -1.84 28.04
CA THR A 11 -51.36 -0.92 27.07
C THR A 11 -49.84 -0.97 27.10
N VAL A 12 -49.22 -1.02 28.29
CA VAL A 12 -47.76 -1.12 28.42
C VAL A 12 -47.24 -2.44 27.85
N VAL A 13 -47.93 -3.55 28.12
CA VAL A 13 -47.57 -4.86 27.56
C VAL A 13 -47.70 -4.86 26.04
N ALA A 14 -48.77 -4.26 25.50
CA ALA A 14 -48.97 -4.16 24.05
C ALA A 14 -47.90 -3.28 23.37
N ILE A 15 -47.52 -2.15 23.97
CA ILE A 15 -46.43 -1.31 23.44
C ILE A 15 -45.10 -2.06 23.51
N GLY A 16 -44.82 -2.73 24.65
CA GLY A 16 -43.61 -3.51 24.85
C GLY A 16 -43.46 -4.63 23.82
N THR A 17 -44.55 -5.35 23.49
CA THR A 17 -44.50 -6.43 22.50
C THR A 17 -44.24 -5.91 21.09
N VAL A 18 -44.83 -4.77 20.71
CA VAL A 18 -44.58 -4.14 19.39
C VAL A 18 -43.12 -3.69 19.27
N VAL A 19 -42.59 -2.98 20.27
CA VAL A 19 -41.19 -2.53 20.27
C VAL A 19 -40.23 -3.71 20.25
N PHE A 20 -40.52 -4.76 21.02
CA PHE A 20 -39.71 -5.97 21.06
C PHE A 20 -39.68 -6.70 19.72
N LEU A 21 -40.81 -6.77 19.01
CA LEU A 21 -40.88 -7.40 17.69
C LEU A 21 -40.08 -6.61 16.64
N ASP A 22 -40.17 -5.29 16.66
CA ASP A 22 -39.41 -4.43 15.75
C ASP A 22 -37.89 -4.53 16.01
N GLN A 23 -37.50 -4.48 17.28
CA GLN A 23 -36.10 -4.66 17.68
C GLN A 23 -35.57 -6.05 17.30
N ARG A 24 -36.41 -7.09 17.38
CA ARG A 24 -36.06 -8.44 16.92
C ARG A 24 -35.86 -8.50 15.41
N ALA A 25 -36.67 -7.78 14.62
CA ALA A 25 -36.51 -7.69 13.17
C ALA A 25 -35.22 -6.94 12.77
N MET A 26 -34.92 -5.84 13.45
CA MET A 26 -33.67 -5.09 13.26
C MET A 26 -32.44 -5.92 13.62
N ASN A 27 -32.48 -6.64 14.75
CA ASN A 27 -31.38 -7.49 15.18
C ASN A 27 -31.12 -8.64 14.19
N ARG A 28 -32.19 -9.23 13.63
CA ARG A 28 -32.05 -10.24 12.55
C ARG A 28 -31.35 -9.65 11.32
N HIS A 29 -31.72 -8.45 10.89
CA HIS A 29 -31.07 -7.79 9.76
C HIS A 29 -29.60 -7.46 10.03
N ARG A 30 -29.28 -6.95 11.22
CA ARG A 30 -27.87 -6.68 11.60
C ARG A 30 -27.05 -7.96 11.62
N LEU A 31 -27.61 -9.06 12.15
CA LEU A 31 -26.94 -10.35 12.21
C LEU A 31 -26.69 -10.93 10.81
N THR A 32 -27.65 -10.85 9.89
CA THR A 32 -27.44 -11.31 8.50
C THR A 32 -26.41 -10.45 7.77
N GLN A 33 -26.38 -9.14 8.01
CA GLN A 33 -25.35 -8.26 7.46
C GLN A 33 -23.95 -8.61 8.01
N MET A 34 -23.83 -8.84 9.32
CA MET A 34 -22.57 -9.23 9.95
C MET A 34 -22.05 -10.55 9.38
N LEU A 35 -22.92 -11.56 9.25
CA LEU A 35 -22.55 -12.87 8.69
C LEU A 35 -22.11 -12.76 7.22
N ARG A 36 -22.79 -11.96 6.39
CA ARG A 36 -22.36 -11.71 5.01
C ARG A 36 -20.98 -11.05 4.96
N LYS A 37 -20.73 -10.07 5.83
CA LYS A 37 -19.44 -9.38 5.89
C LYS A 37 -18.33 -10.34 6.34
N GLU A 38 -18.60 -11.19 7.32
CA GLU A 38 -17.65 -12.21 7.78
C GLU A 38 -17.28 -13.19 6.67
N LEU A 39 -18.26 -13.69 5.91
CA LEU A 39 -18.02 -14.58 4.78
C LEU A 39 -17.15 -13.92 3.70
N LEU A 40 -17.43 -12.66 3.35
CA LEU A 40 -16.61 -11.91 2.38
C LEU A 40 -15.17 -11.75 2.87
N LEU A 41 -14.97 -11.45 4.16
CA LEU A 41 -13.62 -11.33 4.72
C LEU A 41 -12.88 -12.66 4.71
N ARG A 42 -13.55 -13.78 5.03
CA ARG A 42 -12.95 -15.12 4.94
C ARG A 42 -12.50 -15.45 3.52
N GLN A 43 -13.35 -15.17 2.52
CA GLN A 43 -13.01 -15.36 1.11
C GLN A 43 -11.80 -14.51 0.68
N GLN A 44 -11.72 -13.26 1.14
CA GLN A 44 -10.58 -12.40 0.85
C GLN A 44 -9.28 -12.93 1.47
N VAL A 45 -9.34 -13.41 2.71
CA VAL A 45 -8.17 -14.00 3.38
C VAL A 45 -7.73 -15.27 2.65
N GLU A 46 -8.65 -16.13 2.25
CA GLU A 46 -8.34 -17.33 1.47
C GLU A 46 -7.71 -16.99 0.11
N ALA A 47 -8.24 -16.00 -0.60
CA ALA A 47 -7.67 -15.53 -1.86
C ALA A 47 -6.26 -14.96 -1.69
N MET A 48 -6.02 -14.20 -0.62
CA MET A 48 -4.68 -13.68 -0.29
C MET A 48 -3.71 -14.82 0.02
N ARG A 49 -4.15 -15.84 0.75
CA ARG A 49 -3.33 -17.02 1.08
C ARG A 49 -2.99 -17.84 -0.16
N GLN A 50 -3.95 -18.02 -1.07
CA GLN A 50 -3.68 -18.69 -2.35
C GLN A 50 -2.66 -17.91 -3.19
N ARG A 51 -2.78 -16.58 -3.22
CA ARG A 51 -1.82 -15.74 -3.92
C ARG A 51 -0.42 -15.81 -3.31
N GLU A 52 -0.33 -15.87 -1.98
CA GLU A 52 0.94 -16.04 -1.28
C GLU A 52 1.59 -17.37 -1.64
N LEU A 53 0.84 -18.47 -1.62
CA LEU A 53 1.35 -19.79 -2.03
C LEU A 53 1.81 -19.80 -3.49
N ALA A 54 1.09 -19.11 -4.39
CA ALA A 54 1.51 -18.98 -5.79
C ALA A 54 2.83 -18.22 -5.93
N LEU A 55 2.98 -17.10 -5.20
CA LEU A 55 4.22 -16.33 -5.19
C LEU A 55 5.38 -17.09 -4.57
N GLU A 56 5.15 -17.90 -3.54
CA GLU A 56 6.17 -18.78 -2.96
C GLU A 56 6.63 -19.83 -3.97
N HIS A 57 5.69 -20.41 -4.73
CA HIS A 57 6.03 -21.36 -5.79
C HIS A 57 6.84 -20.71 -6.90
N GLU A 58 6.46 -19.50 -7.35
CA GLU A 58 7.23 -18.71 -8.32
C GLU A 58 8.64 -18.38 -7.82
N ARG A 59 8.76 -17.94 -6.55
CA ARG A 59 10.07 -17.65 -5.93
C ARG A 59 10.93 -18.90 -5.85
N TRP A 60 10.36 -20.03 -5.46
CA TRP A 60 11.06 -21.30 -5.41
C TRP A 60 11.54 -21.71 -6.81
N ALA A 61 10.70 -21.53 -7.84
CA ALA A 61 11.07 -21.84 -9.22
C ALA A 61 12.19 -20.93 -9.72
N LEU A 62 12.13 -19.62 -9.45
CA LEU A 62 13.19 -18.66 -9.78
C LEU A 62 14.53 -18.99 -9.12
N THR A 63 14.50 -19.56 -7.91
CA THR A 63 15.72 -19.88 -7.15
C THR A 63 16.35 -21.19 -7.61
N ASN A 64 15.55 -22.19 -7.97
CA ASN A 64 16.04 -23.53 -8.28
C ASN A 64 16.20 -23.80 -9.78
N ASP A 65 15.53 -23.04 -10.65
CA ASP A 65 15.55 -23.24 -12.10
C ASP A 65 16.11 -22.00 -12.81
N PRO A 66 17.40 -22.01 -13.23
CA PRO A 66 18.06 -20.91 -13.91
C PRO A 66 17.37 -20.48 -15.22
N TYR A 67 16.56 -21.37 -15.82
CA TYR A 67 15.86 -21.14 -17.09
C TYR A 67 14.36 -20.88 -16.89
N TYR A 68 13.89 -20.72 -15.65
CA TYR A 68 12.46 -20.50 -15.37
C TYR A 68 11.90 -19.28 -16.10
N VAL A 69 12.62 -18.15 -16.06
CA VAL A 69 12.21 -16.90 -16.73
C VAL A 69 12.18 -17.08 -18.25
N GLU A 70 13.18 -17.73 -18.83
CA GLU A 70 13.21 -18.00 -20.28
C GLU A 70 12.07 -18.90 -20.72
N ARG A 71 11.73 -19.92 -19.90
CA ARG A 71 10.60 -20.82 -20.16
C ARG A 71 9.28 -20.07 -20.08
N MET A 72 9.08 -19.28 -19.02
CA MET A 72 7.85 -18.53 -18.81
C MET A 72 7.63 -17.47 -19.91
N VAL A 73 8.68 -16.75 -20.31
CA VAL A 73 8.63 -15.77 -21.40
C VAL A 73 8.40 -16.43 -22.77
N ARG A 74 8.95 -17.63 -22.98
CA ARG A 74 8.69 -18.42 -24.19
C ARG A 74 7.23 -18.88 -24.26
N GLU A 75 6.68 -19.34 -23.14
CA GLU A 75 5.31 -19.85 -23.05
C GLU A 75 4.26 -18.73 -23.10
N GLU A 76 4.43 -17.66 -22.33
CA GLU A 76 3.44 -16.57 -22.26
C GLU A 76 3.54 -15.58 -23.42
N LEU A 77 4.75 -15.24 -23.86
CA LEU A 77 4.99 -14.20 -24.86
C LEU A 77 5.39 -14.76 -26.22
N GLY A 78 5.44 -16.09 -26.37
CA GLY A 78 5.86 -16.75 -27.62
C GLY A 78 7.31 -16.43 -28.02
N TRP A 79 8.11 -15.94 -27.08
CA TRP A 79 9.45 -15.45 -27.36
C TRP A 79 10.39 -16.61 -27.70
N LYS A 80 10.99 -16.55 -28.89
CA LYS A 80 12.05 -17.49 -29.28
C LYS A 80 13.40 -16.80 -29.08
N PRO A 81 14.33 -17.39 -28.31
CA PRO A 81 15.67 -16.84 -28.19
C PRO A 81 16.32 -16.74 -29.57
N ILE A 82 16.78 -15.54 -29.91
CA ILE A 82 17.59 -15.32 -31.11
C ILE A 82 18.97 -15.88 -30.79
N HIS A 83 19.18 -17.15 -31.12
CA HIS A 83 20.50 -17.78 -31.08
C HIS A 83 21.31 -17.30 -32.29
N ASP A 84 21.69 -16.03 -32.29
CA ASP A 84 22.71 -15.54 -33.22
C ASP A 84 24.07 -15.63 -32.51
N PRO A 85 24.94 -16.60 -32.87
CA PRO A 85 26.24 -16.79 -32.20
C PRO A 85 27.16 -15.57 -32.35
N THR A 86 26.84 -14.64 -33.25
CA THR A 86 27.61 -13.41 -33.45
C THR A 86 27.30 -12.33 -32.41
N LEU A 87 26.09 -12.31 -31.82
CA LEU A 87 25.70 -11.33 -30.80
C LEU A 87 26.16 -11.72 -29.38
N ALA A 88 26.54 -12.98 -29.15
CA ALA A 88 27.08 -13.46 -27.88
C ALA A 88 28.43 -12.79 -27.52
N LEU A 89 29.21 -12.36 -28.53
CA LEU A 89 30.46 -11.62 -28.32
C LEU A 89 30.25 -10.13 -27.96
N ALA A 90 29.09 -9.54 -28.29
CA ALA A 90 28.84 -8.12 -28.05
C ALA A 90 28.37 -7.82 -26.61
N VAL A 91 27.70 -8.76 -25.94
CA VAL A 91 27.24 -8.57 -24.54
C VAL A 91 28.35 -8.80 -23.52
N ALA A 92 29.43 -9.48 -23.90
CA ALA A 92 30.59 -9.75 -23.04
C ALA A 92 31.41 -8.49 -22.68
N ILE A 93 31.15 -7.34 -23.31
CA ILE A 93 31.99 -6.13 -23.13
C ILE A 93 31.38 -5.10 -22.15
N THR A 94 30.11 -5.27 -21.72
CA THR A 94 29.45 -4.32 -20.79
C THR A 94 29.08 -4.93 -19.44
N TYR A 95 29.62 -6.11 -19.11
CA TYR A 95 29.57 -6.62 -17.75
C TYR A 95 31.01 -6.70 -17.22
N PRO A 96 31.31 -6.09 -16.05
CA PRO A 96 32.61 -6.26 -15.42
C PRO A 96 32.87 -7.75 -15.15
N PRO A 97 34.13 -8.21 -15.28
CA PRO A 97 34.44 -9.62 -15.20
C PRO A 97 34.01 -10.20 -13.85
N ALA A 98 33.40 -11.38 -13.94
CA ALA A 98 33.05 -12.24 -12.85
C ALA A 98 34.19 -12.32 -11.83
N ILE A 99 33.85 -12.04 -10.57
CA ILE A 99 34.64 -12.43 -9.41
C ILE A 99 34.96 -13.93 -9.56
N PRO A 100 36.22 -14.36 -9.39
CA PRO A 100 36.57 -15.77 -9.51
C PRO A 100 35.77 -16.60 -8.51
N SER A 101 34.97 -17.51 -9.07
CA SER A 101 34.38 -18.65 -8.40
C SER A 101 35.52 -19.55 -7.91
N ALA A 102 35.97 -19.29 -6.68
CA ALA A 102 36.86 -20.15 -5.93
C ALA A 102 36.02 -20.84 -4.85
N ALA A 103 35.74 -22.12 -5.12
CA ALA A 103 35.70 -23.25 -4.20
C ALA A 103 35.24 -23.02 -2.75
N GLU A 104 34.21 -23.79 -2.39
CA GLU A 104 34.18 -24.57 -1.15
C GLU A 104 34.28 -23.78 0.15
N GLY A 105 33.19 -23.08 0.45
CA GLY A 105 32.78 -22.86 1.83
C GLY A 105 31.29 -23.03 1.88
N ALA A 106 30.82 -24.03 2.62
CA ALA A 106 29.43 -24.13 3.05
C ALA A 106 29.09 -22.87 3.87
N PHE A 107 28.75 -21.77 3.18
CA PHE A 107 28.05 -20.67 3.79
C PHE A 107 26.59 -21.12 3.87
N ASP A 108 26.34 -21.84 4.96
CA ASP A 108 25.08 -21.82 5.67
C ASP A 108 24.54 -20.39 5.62
N MET A 109 23.70 -20.09 4.62
CA MET A 109 22.99 -18.81 4.51
C MET A 109 21.94 -18.82 5.61
N ALA A 110 22.43 -18.64 6.85
CA ALA A 110 21.67 -18.01 7.89
C ALA A 110 21.03 -16.76 7.24
N PRO A 111 19.71 -16.56 7.39
CA PRO A 111 19.04 -15.41 6.80
C PRO A 111 19.85 -14.17 7.14
N VAL A 112 20.27 -13.41 6.13
CA VAL A 112 20.93 -12.11 6.35
C VAL A 112 20.04 -11.39 7.34
N PRO A 113 20.46 -11.19 8.60
CA PRO A 113 19.60 -10.57 9.57
C PRO A 113 19.24 -9.20 9.02
N PRO A 114 17.97 -8.75 9.13
CA PRO A 114 17.65 -7.38 8.78
C PRO A 114 18.65 -6.51 9.55
N THR A 115 19.52 -5.82 8.81
CA THR A 115 20.70 -5.15 9.38
C THR A 115 20.31 -3.96 10.25
N ARG A 116 19.01 -3.66 10.32
CA ARG A 116 18.37 -2.71 11.22
C ARG A 116 17.11 -3.32 11.78
N SER A 117 16.86 -3.08 13.06
CA SER A 117 15.61 -3.50 13.68
C SER A 117 14.45 -2.64 13.13
N PRO A 118 13.22 -3.17 13.06
CA PRO A 118 12.04 -2.39 12.67
C PRO A 118 11.83 -1.13 13.52
N GLU A 119 12.30 -1.14 14.77
CA GLU A 119 12.25 0.00 15.68
C GLU A 119 13.21 1.11 15.25
N GLU A 120 14.41 0.77 14.77
CA GLU A 120 15.38 1.74 14.25
C GLU A 120 14.86 2.44 13.00
N ASP A 121 14.26 1.68 12.07
CA ASP A 121 13.66 2.25 10.86
C ASP A 121 12.50 3.20 11.19
N ALA A 122 11.67 2.84 12.16
CA ALA A 122 10.60 3.70 12.62
C ALA A 122 11.14 4.98 13.31
N GLN A 123 12.20 4.86 14.09
CA GLN A 123 12.85 5.99 14.74
C GLN A 123 13.44 6.96 13.69
N LEU A 124 14.01 6.43 12.60
CA LEU A 124 14.45 7.24 11.45
C LEU A 124 13.28 7.99 10.80
N MET A 125 12.12 7.34 10.62
CA MET A 125 10.91 7.99 10.09
C MET A 125 10.44 9.14 10.98
N LEU A 126 10.45 8.95 12.30
CA LEU A 126 10.06 9.99 13.25
C LEU A 126 11.04 11.17 13.21
N SER A 127 12.33 10.90 13.11
CA SER A 127 13.37 11.93 12.95
C SER A 127 13.17 12.75 11.68
N LEU A 128 12.82 12.12 10.55
CA LEU A 128 12.48 12.82 9.29
C LEU A 128 11.29 13.78 9.44
N LEU A 129 10.37 13.48 10.36
CA LEU A 129 9.21 14.32 10.68
C LEU A 129 9.51 15.38 11.76
N GLY A 130 10.74 15.44 12.27
CA GLY A 130 11.19 16.36 13.31
C GLY A 130 10.90 15.89 14.73
N TYR A 131 10.63 14.60 14.95
CA TYR A 131 10.33 14.04 16.26
C TYR A 131 11.51 13.23 16.82
N GLU A 132 11.89 13.53 18.05
CA GLU A 132 12.97 12.85 18.77
C GLU A 132 12.55 11.50 19.37
N SER A 133 11.24 11.26 19.52
CA SER A 133 10.73 10.01 20.10
C SER A 133 9.30 9.70 19.66
N ALA A 134 8.95 8.41 19.72
CA ALA A 134 7.58 7.92 19.50
C ALA A 134 6.58 8.56 20.48
N SER A 135 6.97 8.71 21.76
CA SER A 135 6.17 9.38 22.79
C SER A 135 5.81 10.82 22.40
N HIS A 136 6.80 11.58 21.92
CA HIS A 136 6.59 12.97 21.50
C HIS A 136 5.64 13.04 20.30
N PHE A 137 5.86 12.17 19.30
CA PHE A 137 4.99 12.06 18.13
C PHE A 137 3.55 11.69 18.51
N GLN A 138 3.36 10.62 19.29
CA GLN A 138 2.06 10.13 19.71
C GLN A 138 1.26 11.18 20.49
N ARG A 139 1.91 11.87 21.44
CA ARG A 139 1.27 12.93 22.22
C ARG A 139 0.77 14.07 21.33
N LYS A 140 1.58 14.47 20.35
CA LYS A 140 1.27 15.61 19.47
C LYS A 140 0.24 15.24 18.38
N MET A 141 0.41 14.07 17.77
CA MET A 141 -0.33 13.66 16.56
C MET A 141 -1.47 12.68 16.84
N MET A 142 -1.36 11.85 17.87
CA MET A 142 -2.29 10.74 18.12
C MET A 142 -3.15 10.92 19.38
N SER A 143 -2.88 11.89 20.26
CA SER A 143 -3.59 12.35 21.49
C SER A 143 -4.31 11.34 22.40
N ARG A 144 -5.10 10.41 21.86
CA ARG A 144 -5.75 9.29 22.56
C ARG A 144 -4.89 8.02 22.60
N HIS A 145 -3.81 7.98 21.83
CA HIS A 145 -2.94 6.80 21.72
C HIS A 145 -1.49 7.19 22.06
N VAL A 146 -1.11 7.01 23.33
CA VAL A 146 0.25 7.25 23.83
C VAL A 146 0.71 6.01 24.56
N THR A 147 1.40 5.13 23.83
CA THR A 147 2.01 3.90 24.37
C THR A 147 3.46 4.13 24.78
N GLY A 148 4.08 5.18 24.23
CA GLY A 148 5.47 5.53 24.40
C GLY A 148 6.46 4.63 23.66
N LYS A 149 5.97 3.54 23.06
CA LYS A 149 6.73 2.61 22.23
C LYS A 149 6.36 2.81 20.76
N VAL A 150 7.27 2.46 19.86
CA VAL A 150 6.97 2.37 18.43
C VAL A 150 6.05 1.16 18.22
N ASP A 151 4.78 1.42 17.91
CA ASP A 151 3.83 0.38 17.52
C ASP A 151 3.43 0.52 16.04
N GLY A 152 2.77 -0.51 15.51
CA GLY A 152 2.36 -0.53 14.09
C GLY A 152 1.48 0.67 13.70
N GLN A 153 0.68 1.21 14.62
CA GLN A 153 -0.14 2.40 14.35
C GLN A 153 0.71 3.66 14.22
N THR A 154 1.73 3.82 15.07
CA THR A 154 2.69 4.91 15.02
C THR A 154 3.47 4.90 13.71
N VAL A 155 3.96 3.72 13.31
CA VAL A 155 4.68 3.53 12.05
C VAL A 155 3.78 3.84 10.84
N ALA A 156 2.57 3.27 10.80
CA ALA A 156 1.62 3.51 9.71
C ALA A 156 1.21 4.98 9.60
N ARG A 157 1.10 5.68 10.73
CA ARG A 157 0.78 7.11 10.76
C ARG A 157 1.96 7.95 10.25
N ALA A 158 3.17 7.67 10.73
CA ALA A 158 4.38 8.38 10.30
C ALA A 158 4.67 8.18 8.81
N SER A 159 4.58 6.93 8.32
CA SER A 159 4.78 6.61 6.91
C SER A 159 3.78 7.30 6.00
N GLY A 160 2.50 7.37 6.39
CA GLY A 160 1.47 8.12 5.66
C GLY A 160 1.77 9.62 5.56
N LEU A 161 2.35 10.23 6.59
CA LEU A 161 2.74 11.64 6.57
C LEU A 161 3.96 11.90 5.68
N ILE A 162 4.94 11.00 5.69
CA ILE A 162 6.11 11.05 4.80
C ILE A 162 5.66 10.91 3.34
N ALA A 163 4.77 9.97 3.05
CA ALA A 163 4.22 9.79 1.70
C ALA A 163 3.46 11.04 1.22
N LEU A 164 2.77 11.75 2.12
CA LEU A 164 2.11 13.02 1.78
C LEU A 164 3.13 14.13 1.49
N LEU A 165 4.22 14.24 2.26
CA LEU A 165 5.31 15.19 1.98
C LEU A 165 5.91 14.94 0.60
N GLN A 166 6.23 13.67 0.31
CA GLN A 166 6.77 13.26 -1.00
C GLN A 166 5.80 13.55 -2.14
N ARG A 167 4.49 13.31 -1.94
CA ARG A 167 3.46 13.59 -2.94
C ARG A 167 3.36 15.09 -3.28
N VAL A 168 3.63 15.96 -2.32
CA VAL A 168 3.69 17.42 -2.53
C VAL A 168 5.05 17.88 -3.05
N GLY A 169 6.01 16.96 -3.24
CA GLY A 169 7.34 17.25 -3.77
C GLY A 169 8.24 17.96 -2.77
N CYS A 170 8.11 17.66 -1.48
CA CYS A 170 8.97 18.16 -0.41
C CYS A 170 9.74 16.98 0.23
N GLY A 171 11.06 17.13 0.36
CA GLY A 171 11.92 16.12 0.98
C GLY A 171 12.00 16.24 2.50
N SER A 172 11.56 17.37 3.06
CA SER A 172 11.56 17.61 4.51
C SER A 172 10.38 18.47 4.97
N VAL A 173 10.08 18.41 6.27
CA VAL A 173 9.05 19.24 6.91
C VAL A 173 9.39 20.72 6.83
N LYS A 174 10.67 21.09 7.05
CA LYS A 174 11.14 22.48 7.00
C LYS A 174 10.92 23.11 5.63
N GLU A 175 11.25 22.37 4.57
CA GLU A 175 11.04 22.79 3.18
C GLU A 175 9.55 23.06 2.92
N PHE A 176 8.67 22.15 3.35
CA PHE A 176 7.23 22.31 3.20
C PHE A 176 6.70 23.54 3.96
N GLN A 177 7.12 23.71 5.22
CA GLN A 177 6.67 24.83 6.05
C GLN A 177 7.09 26.18 5.45
N ALA A 178 8.34 26.28 4.99
CA ALA A 178 8.85 27.48 4.33
C ALA A 178 8.07 27.79 3.04
N ARG A 179 7.78 26.77 2.22
CA ARG A 179 7.08 26.94 0.93
C ARG A 179 5.60 27.32 1.08
N HIS A 180 4.94 26.90 2.16
CA HIS A 180 3.49 27.05 2.32
C HIS A 180 3.06 28.03 3.42
N GLY A 181 4.00 28.82 3.95
CA GLY A 181 3.74 29.89 4.92
C GLY A 181 3.28 29.38 6.29
N VAL A 182 3.76 28.21 6.70
CA VAL A 182 3.56 27.66 8.05
C VAL A 182 4.78 28.00 8.91
N ALA A 183 4.62 28.14 10.22
CA ALA A 183 5.75 28.33 11.13
C ALA A 183 6.81 27.24 10.89
N VAL A 184 8.06 27.65 10.65
CA VAL A 184 9.17 26.77 10.29
C VAL A 184 9.87 26.27 11.54
N ASP A 185 9.17 25.43 12.31
CA ASP A 185 9.73 24.75 13.48
C ASP A 185 10.42 23.43 13.12
N GLY A 186 10.24 22.95 11.89
CA GLY A 186 10.75 21.66 11.41
C GLY A 186 10.03 20.44 12.00
N ILE A 187 8.93 20.66 12.75
CA ILE A 187 8.17 19.61 13.41
C ILE A 187 6.79 19.51 12.74
N LEU A 188 6.43 18.32 12.25
CA LEU A 188 5.14 18.14 11.59
C LEU A 188 4.01 18.03 12.63
N GLY A 189 3.48 19.18 13.05
CA GLY A 189 2.28 19.26 13.90
C GLY A 189 0.95 19.20 13.11
N ARG A 190 -0.18 19.19 13.82
CA ARG A 190 -1.54 19.10 13.22
C ARG A 190 -1.86 20.18 12.20
N ARG A 191 -1.42 21.42 12.45
CA ARG A 191 -1.63 22.54 11.51
C ARG A 191 -0.86 22.32 10.21
N THR A 192 0.39 21.84 10.31
CA THR A 192 1.22 21.44 9.17
C THR A 192 0.58 20.26 8.43
N GLU A 193 0.08 19.26 9.15
CA GLU A 193 -0.64 18.12 8.55
C GLU A 193 -1.87 18.55 7.77
N GLN A 194 -2.72 19.41 8.34
CA GLN A 194 -3.92 19.88 7.66
C GLN A 194 -3.55 20.55 6.34
N ARG A 195 -2.59 21.48 6.39
CA ARG A 195 -2.09 22.18 5.20
C ARG A 195 -1.50 21.21 4.17
N LEU A 196 -0.80 20.17 4.63
CA LEU A 196 -0.22 19.14 3.80
C LEU A 196 -1.30 18.33 3.08
N ARG A 197 -2.40 17.97 3.77
CA ARG A 197 -3.55 17.28 3.17
C ARG A 197 -4.27 18.15 2.16
N ASP A 198 -4.52 19.41 2.49
CA ASP A 198 -5.15 20.37 1.59
C ASP A 198 -4.36 20.45 0.28
N LYS A 199 -3.02 20.59 0.38
CA LYS A 199 -2.15 20.62 -0.79
C LYS A 199 -2.08 19.28 -1.53
N ALA A 200 -1.99 18.15 -0.83
CA ALA A 200 -1.97 16.84 -1.47
C ALA A 200 -3.26 16.52 -2.24
N ASN A 201 -4.39 17.11 -1.84
CA ASN A 201 -5.66 17.05 -2.56
C ASN A 201 -5.72 18.06 -3.71
N GLU A 202 -5.12 19.25 -3.53
CA GLU A 202 -5.04 20.30 -4.55
C GLU A 202 -4.11 19.94 -5.70
N TYR A 203 -3.08 19.10 -5.49
CA TYR A 203 -2.33 18.46 -6.58
C TYR A 203 -3.15 17.28 -7.11
N PRO A 204 -3.90 17.45 -8.23
CA PRO A 204 -4.45 16.28 -8.91
C PRO A 204 -3.25 15.49 -9.45
N ARG A 205 -3.37 14.17 -9.50
CA ARG A 205 -2.42 13.25 -10.14
C ARG A 205 -1.80 13.91 -11.39
N ARG A 206 -0.61 14.50 -11.27
CA ARG A 206 0.05 15.10 -12.43
C ARG A 206 0.52 13.94 -13.30
N ARG A 207 -0.29 13.71 -14.33
CA ARG A 207 0.07 13.28 -15.69
C ARG A 207 0.95 12.04 -15.76
N ARG A 208 0.30 10.92 -16.05
CA ARG A 208 0.82 10.00 -17.08
C ARG A 208 1.29 10.87 -18.27
N PRO A 209 2.52 10.69 -18.80
CA PRO A 209 2.96 11.41 -19.99
C PRO A 209 2.13 10.92 -21.18
N GLU A 210 0.93 11.47 -21.33
CA GLU A 210 0.18 11.47 -22.58
C GLU A 210 0.80 12.58 -23.42
N ASN A 211 1.88 12.22 -24.12
CA ASN A 211 2.39 12.84 -25.33
C ASN A 211 3.53 11.95 -25.83
N GLY A 212 3.17 10.73 -26.25
CA GLY A 212 3.80 10.19 -27.46
C GLY A 212 3.46 11.14 -28.61
N PRO A 213 4.37 11.37 -29.57
CA PRO A 213 4.15 12.34 -30.63
C PRO A 213 2.81 12.05 -31.31
N ALA A 214 1.96 13.06 -31.36
CA ALA A 214 0.73 13.06 -32.11
C ALA A 214 1.05 12.66 -33.55
N LEU A 215 0.82 11.39 -33.88
CA LEU A 215 0.54 10.99 -35.25
C LEU A 215 -0.75 11.70 -35.60
N ALA A 216 -0.59 12.83 -36.30
CA ALA A 216 -1.67 13.52 -36.99
C ALA A 216 -2.50 12.46 -37.74
N ARG A 217 -3.71 12.23 -37.25
CA ARG A 217 -4.76 11.55 -37.98
C ARG A 217 -5.58 12.66 -38.62
N ASP A 218 -5.57 12.69 -39.94
CA ASP A 218 -6.51 13.48 -40.70
C ASP A 218 -7.93 12.90 -40.48
N ASP A 219 -8.95 13.78 -40.49
CA ASP A 219 -10.35 13.49 -40.14
C ASP A 219 -11.07 12.48 -41.07
N ASP A 220 -10.38 11.89 -42.05
CA ASP A 220 -10.98 11.04 -43.11
C ASP A 220 -10.65 9.54 -43.02
N GLY A 221 -10.12 9.07 -41.88
CA GLY A 221 -10.08 7.64 -41.54
C GLY A 221 -9.29 6.72 -42.49
N THR A 222 -8.42 7.26 -43.36
CA THR A 222 -7.67 6.45 -44.34
C THR A 222 -6.22 6.25 -43.90
N PRO A 223 -5.70 5.01 -43.81
CA PRO A 223 -4.30 4.77 -43.45
C PRO A 223 -3.35 5.24 -44.56
N ALA A 224 -2.39 6.09 -44.19
CA ALA A 224 -1.34 6.59 -45.09
C ALA A 224 -0.50 5.43 -45.64
N ARG A 225 -0.61 5.20 -46.96
CA ARG A 225 0.23 4.30 -47.74
C ARG A 225 1.66 4.87 -47.74
N ARG A 226 2.62 4.10 -47.20
CA ARG A 226 4.06 4.40 -47.36
C ARG A 226 4.41 4.48 -48.85
N PRO A 227 5.03 5.56 -49.35
CA PRO A 227 5.74 5.51 -50.62
C PRO A 227 7.05 4.74 -50.44
N GLY A 228 7.30 3.80 -51.35
CA GLY A 228 8.54 3.03 -51.42
C GLY A 228 9.73 3.89 -51.82
N GLY A 229 10.88 3.50 -51.30
CA GLY A 229 12.23 3.97 -51.61
C GLY A 229 13.21 3.07 -50.88
#